data_AF-A0A3N0Z9U9-F1
#
_entry.id   AF-A0A3N0Z9U9-F1
#
_cell.length_a   1.000
_cell.length_b   1.000
_cell.length_c   1.000
_cell.angle_alpha   90.00
_cell.angle_beta   90.00
_cell.angle_gamma   90.00
#
_symmetry.space_group_name_H-M   'P 1'
#
loop_
_entity.id
_entity.type
_entity.pdbx_description
1 polymer ?
#
loop_
_entity_poly.entity_id
_entity_poly.type
_entity_poly.pdbx_seq_one_letter_code
_entity_poly.pdbx_strand_id
1 'polypeptide(L)'
;MLLGLLTICISPHLSGGAPEPFKSFSPPDWGLTHLAIHNKTGDVYIGAINWIYKLSSNLTKLRSHETGPVVDNEKCYPPPSVQLCPHDLYPNSNVNKLLLIDYPQNRLIACGSTWQGVCQFLRLDDLFKLGEPHHRKEHYLSSVAESGTMSGVIISEGHMSKLFIGTPIDGKSEYFPTLSSRKLMANEEDADIFSFVHQDEFVSSQLKIPSDTLSKFPAFDIYYIYSFSSEQFVYYLTLQLDTQLTSPDASGEQFFTSKIVRLCIEDPRFYSYVEFPIGCTKDGVEYRLIQDAYLSKPGKQLANSLGVSEQEDILFTVFSQGQKNRAKPPKESALCLFTLTKIKEKIKERIQSCYRGEGKLSLPWLLNKELPCINSPLQIDDKFCGQDFNQPLGGTSTIEGIPLFIDKDDGMTSVAAYDYRSNTVVFAGTRNGRMKKSKVFCFLTTGESPVVTDDCHLDLSGLQSAIKMISLIISAAVRKGYKYAATSSILT
;
A
#
# COMPACT_ATOMS: atom_id res chain seq x y z
N MET A 1 -59.03 -29.24 -43.35
CA MET A 1 -58.77 -27.82 -43.72
C MET A 1 -57.86 -27.21 -42.67
N LEU A 2 -56.59 -27.01 -43.02
CA LEU A 2 -55.68 -26.13 -42.29
C LEU A 2 -56.20 -24.69 -42.39
N LEU A 3 -56.36 -23.99 -41.27
CA LEU A 3 -56.34 -22.53 -41.24
C LEU A 3 -55.28 -22.11 -40.21
N GLY A 4 -54.14 -21.64 -40.72
CA GLY A 4 -53.11 -21.00 -39.92
C GLY A 4 -53.51 -19.58 -39.59
N LEU A 5 -53.47 -19.21 -38.31
CA LEU A 5 -53.44 -17.81 -37.90
C LEU A 5 -51.98 -17.37 -37.78
N LEU A 6 -51.62 -16.43 -38.65
CA LEU A 6 -50.38 -15.67 -38.62
C LEU A 6 -50.48 -14.61 -37.50
N THR A 7 -49.98 -14.87 -36.30
CA THR A 7 -49.79 -13.82 -35.28
C THR A 7 -48.48 -13.08 -35.56
N ILE A 8 -48.62 -11.85 -36.05
CA ILE A 8 -47.55 -10.87 -36.23
C ILE A 8 -47.10 -10.42 -34.83
N CYS A 9 -45.93 -10.90 -34.38
CA CYS A 9 -45.25 -10.35 -33.21
C CYS A 9 -44.65 -9.00 -33.60
N ILE A 10 -45.26 -7.91 -33.13
CA ILE A 10 -44.67 -6.57 -33.16
C ILE A 10 -43.56 -6.56 -32.11
N SER A 11 -42.30 -6.68 -32.54
CA SER A 11 -41.14 -6.45 -31.68
C SER A 11 -41.15 -5.00 -31.20
N PRO A 12 -41.07 -4.71 -29.89
CA PRO A 12 -40.77 -3.37 -29.45
C PRO A 12 -39.32 -3.07 -29.85
N HIS A 13 -39.14 -2.08 -30.73
CA HIS A 13 -37.86 -1.46 -31.00
C HIS A 13 -37.23 -1.01 -29.67
N LEU A 14 -36.20 -1.71 -29.20
CA LEU A 14 -35.28 -1.17 -28.20
C LEU A 14 -34.56 0.00 -28.88
N SER A 15 -34.98 1.22 -28.55
CA SER A 15 -34.23 2.44 -28.84
C SER A 15 -32.85 2.31 -28.18
N GLY A 16 -31.81 2.09 -28.98
CA GLY A 16 -30.43 2.13 -28.55
C GLY A 16 -30.05 3.54 -28.11
N GLY A 17 -30.20 3.83 -26.83
CA GLY A 17 -29.58 4.99 -26.21
C GLY A 17 -28.07 4.81 -26.19
N ALA A 18 -27.32 5.80 -26.66
CA ALA A 18 -25.88 5.84 -26.50
C ALA A 18 -25.53 5.76 -24.99
N PRO A 19 -24.51 4.99 -24.57
CA PRO A 19 -24.10 4.95 -23.18
C PRO A 19 -23.72 6.35 -22.69
N GLU A 20 -24.20 6.75 -21.51
CA GLU A 20 -23.86 8.05 -20.94
C GLU A 20 -22.33 8.19 -20.76
N PRO A 21 -21.75 9.36 -21.06
CA PRO A 21 -20.31 9.57 -20.95
C PRO A 21 -19.85 9.49 -19.49
N PHE A 22 -18.73 8.80 -19.25
CA PHE A 22 -18.15 8.66 -17.92
C PHE A 22 -17.76 10.01 -17.32
N LYS A 23 -18.13 10.23 -16.06
CA LYS A 23 -17.63 11.41 -15.32
C LYS A 23 -16.14 11.28 -15.18
N SER A 24 -15.40 12.33 -15.53
CA SER A 24 -13.95 12.30 -15.46
C SER A 24 -13.37 13.59 -14.93
N PHE A 25 -12.27 13.47 -14.19
CA PHE A 25 -11.39 14.58 -13.86
C PHE A 25 -10.03 14.35 -14.51
N SER A 26 -9.58 15.33 -15.30
CA SER A 26 -8.26 15.34 -15.93
C SER A 26 -7.58 16.66 -15.58
N PRO A 27 -6.50 16.66 -14.79
CA PRO A 27 -5.71 17.87 -14.60
C PRO A 27 -4.99 18.23 -15.91
N PRO A 28 -4.71 19.51 -16.16
CA PRO A 28 -4.19 19.96 -17.45
C PRO A 28 -2.80 19.42 -17.78
N ASP A 29 -1.86 19.33 -16.81
CA ASP A 29 -0.44 19.10 -17.14
C ASP A 29 0.32 18.09 -16.26
N TRP A 30 -0.22 17.71 -15.10
CA TRP A 30 0.55 17.01 -14.06
C TRP A 30 0.05 15.59 -13.78
N GLY A 31 1.00 14.66 -13.55
CA GLY A 31 0.70 13.28 -13.19
C GLY A 31 0.04 13.17 -11.83
N LEU A 32 -1.03 12.37 -11.74
CA LEU A 32 -1.67 12.02 -10.47
C LEU A 32 -0.83 10.95 -9.75
N THR A 33 -0.79 10.98 -8.42
CA THR A 33 0.00 10.04 -7.60
C THR A 33 -0.79 9.33 -6.51
N HIS A 34 -1.71 9.99 -5.79
CA HIS A 34 -2.52 9.34 -4.74
C HIS A 34 -3.97 9.77 -4.81
N LEU A 35 -4.85 8.96 -4.23
CA LEU A 35 -6.24 9.33 -4.01
C LEU A 35 -6.73 8.77 -2.68
N ALA A 36 -7.40 9.61 -1.91
CA ALA A 36 -8.08 9.24 -0.67
C ALA A 36 -9.55 9.69 -0.74
N ILE A 37 -10.46 8.84 -0.24
CA ILE A 37 -11.90 9.14 -0.23
C ILE A 37 -12.33 9.34 1.22
N HIS A 38 -13.04 10.43 1.48
CA HIS A 38 -13.65 10.64 2.77
C HIS A 38 -14.80 9.65 2.97
N ASN A 39 -14.72 8.81 4.00
CA ASN A 39 -15.67 7.73 4.24
C ASN A 39 -17.13 8.18 4.46
N LYS A 40 -17.35 9.37 5.04
CA LYS A 40 -18.66 9.98 5.31
C LYS A 40 -19.19 10.86 4.16
N THR A 41 -18.44 11.88 3.72
CA THR A 41 -18.91 12.85 2.71
C THR A 41 -18.83 12.31 1.28
N GLY A 42 -17.94 11.35 1.02
CA GLY A 42 -17.64 10.89 -0.34
C GLY A 42 -16.80 11.88 -1.15
N ASP A 43 -16.28 12.94 -0.52
CA ASP A 43 -15.30 13.83 -1.15
C ASP A 43 -14.03 13.06 -1.50
N VAL A 44 -13.44 13.42 -2.64
CA VAL A 44 -12.27 12.76 -3.21
C VAL A 44 -11.09 13.72 -3.14
N TYR A 45 -10.04 13.33 -2.42
CA TYR A 45 -8.78 14.05 -2.37
C TYR A 45 -7.79 13.37 -3.29
N ILE A 46 -7.15 14.13 -4.16
CA ILE A 46 -6.19 13.61 -5.15
C ILE A 46 -4.86 14.32 -4.96
N GLY A 47 -3.81 13.53 -4.69
CA GLY A 47 -2.43 13.97 -4.72
C GLY A 47 -1.89 13.87 -6.14
N ALA A 48 -1.14 14.88 -6.56
CA ALA A 48 -0.50 14.95 -7.87
C ALA A 48 0.89 15.54 -7.74
N ILE A 49 1.61 15.58 -8.86
CA ILE A 49 2.82 16.40 -8.96
C ILE A 49 2.40 17.87 -8.90
N ASN A 50 3.00 18.65 -8.00
CA ASN A 50 2.78 20.09 -7.78
C ASN A 50 1.38 20.50 -7.30
N TRP A 51 0.44 19.57 -7.11
CA TRP A 51 -0.94 19.88 -6.79
C TRP A 51 -1.59 18.87 -5.85
N ILE A 52 -2.54 19.37 -5.04
CA ILE A 52 -3.53 18.56 -4.33
C ILE A 52 -4.91 19.07 -4.72
N TYR A 53 -5.81 18.17 -5.10
CA TYR A 53 -7.18 18.50 -5.50
C TYR A 53 -8.19 17.95 -4.51
N LYS A 54 -9.28 18.70 -4.30
CA LYS A 54 -10.51 18.20 -3.68
C LYS A 54 -11.59 18.20 -4.74
N LEU A 55 -12.19 17.04 -4.95
CA LEU A 55 -13.34 16.85 -5.82
C LEU A 55 -14.55 16.42 -4.99
N SER A 56 -15.74 16.72 -5.48
CA SER A 56 -16.97 16.11 -4.98
C SER A 56 -17.03 14.64 -5.38
N SER A 57 -17.98 13.94 -4.79
CA SER A 57 -18.32 12.54 -5.11
C SER A 57 -18.55 12.29 -6.62
N ASN A 58 -19.03 13.27 -7.38
CA ASN A 58 -19.20 13.17 -8.83
C ASN A 58 -17.95 13.56 -9.66
N LEU A 59 -16.77 13.68 -9.03
CA LEU A 59 -15.50 14.09 -9.62
C LEU A 59 -15.46 15.53 -10.16
N THR A 60 -16.38 16.40 -9.73
CA THR A 60 -16.30 17.84 -10.03
C THR A 60 -15.26 18.49 -9.14
N LYS A 61 -14.33 19.26 -9.71
CA LYS A 61 -13.31 19.98 -8.94
C LYS A 61 -13.96 21.02 -8.02
N LEU A 62 -13.75 20.88 -6.71
CA LEU A 62 -14.19 21.83 -5.69
C LEU A 62 -13.08 22.80 -5.31
N ARG A 63 -11.86 22.29 -5.08
CA ARG A 63 -10.67 23.06 -4.68
C ARG A 63 -9.39 22.47 -5.28
N SER A 64 -8.36 23.29 -5.30
CA SER A 64 -6.99 22.92 -5.65
C SER A 64 -6.02 23.67 -4.76
N HIS A 65 -4.95 23.01 -4.33
CA HIS A 65 -3.86 23.54 -3.53
C HIS A 65 -2.56 23.31 -4.30
N GLU A 66 -1.79 24.36 -4.52
CA GLU A 66 -0.49 24.29 -5.21
C GLU A 66 0.60 23.89 -4.20
N THR A 67 1.38 22.86 -4.53
CA THR A 67 2.47 22.36 -3.69
C THR A 67 3.85 22.54 -4.32
N GLY A 68 3.91 22.99 -5.57
CA GLY A 68 5.13 23.26 -6.30
C GLY A 68 4.87 23.77 -7.73
N PRO A 69 5.91 23.91 -8.57
CA PRO A 69 7.31 23.59 -8.28
C PRO A 69 7.92 24.51 -7.22
N VAL A 70 8.95 24.03 -6.53
CA VAL A 70 9.70 24.82 -5.53
C VAL A 70 11.18 24.87 -5.88
N VAL A 71 11.85 25.97 -5.58
CA VAL A 71 13.30 26.09 -5.75
C VAL A 71 13.99 25.25 -4.66
N ASP A 72 14.61 24.16 -5.08
CA ASP A 72 15.16 23.15 -4.18
C ASP A 72 16.28 22.35 -4.86
N ASN A 73 17.01 21.55 -4.10
CA ASN A 73 17.91 20.53 -4.61
C ASN A 73 17.96 19.35 -3.62
N GLU A 74 17.78 18.13 -4.10
CA GLU A 74 17.72 16.90 -3.30
C GLU A 74 18.97 16.64 -2.42
N LYS A 75 20.10 17.28 -2.76
CA LYS A 75 21.37 17.19 -2.02
C LYS A 75 21.43 18.14 -0.82
N CYS A 76 20.51 19.10 -0.70
CA CYS A 76 20.46 20.07 0.39
C CYS A 76 19.90 19.46 1.67
N TYR A 77 20.73 19.23 2.68
CA TYR A 77 20.29 18.78 3.99
C TYR A 77 20.95 19.62 5.11
N PRO A 78 20.17 20.29 6.00
CA PRO A 78 18.71 20.51 5.93
C PRO A 78 18.26 21.28 4.67
N PRO A 79 16.94 21.38 4.40
CA PRO A 79 16.42 22.12 3.25
C PRO A 79 16.84 23.61 3.23
N PRO A 80 16.79 24.25 2.04
CA PRO A 80 17.19 25.65 1.87
C PRO A 80 16.44 26.67 2.75
N SER A 81 15.23 26.33 3.22
CA SER A 81 14.43 27.16 4.14
C SER A 81 15.01 27.22 5.55
N VAL A 82 15.86 26.28 5.93
CA VAL A 82 16.45 26.17 7.27
C VAL A 82 17.93 26.53 7.26
N GLN A 83 18.67 26.11 6.22
CA GLN A 83 20.10 26.35 6.09
C GLN A 83 20.47 26.67 4.65
N LEU A 84 21.45 27.57 4.46
CA LEU A 84 22.02 27.84 3.14
C LEU A 84 22.60 26.55 2.54
N CYS A 85 22.12 26.21 1.34
CA CYS A 85 22.59 25.04 0.62
C CYS A 85 23.83 25.36 -0.22
N PRO A 86 24.88 24.51 -0.19
CA PRO A 86 26.08 24.69 -1.01
C PRO A 86 25.91 24.24 -2.47
N HIS A 87 24.76 23.67 -2.83
CA HIS A 87 24.47 23.18 -4.16
C HIS A 87 23.54 24.15 -4.91
N ASP A 88 23.68 24.20 -6.24
CA ASP A 88 22.83 25.03 -7.08
C ASP A 88 21.35 24.63 -6.93
N LEU A 89 20.51 25.64 -6.71
CA LEU A 89 19.08 25.46 -6.56
C LEU A 89 18.37 25.69 -7.89
N TYR A 90 17.34 24.89 -8.17
CA TYR A 90 16.55 25.00 -9.39
C TYR A 90 15.08 24.66 -9.10
N PRO A 91 14.13 25.13 -9.94
CA PRO A 91 12.74 24.74 -9.81
C PRO A 91 12.59 23.22 -9.95
N ASN A 92 12.15 22.57 -8.87
CA ASN A 92 11.91 21.14 -8.78
C ASN A 92 10.43 20.87 -8.59
N SER A 93 9.94 19.82 -9.27
CA SER A 93 8.56 19.38 -9.10
C SER A 93 8.39 18.65 -7.76
N ASN A 94 7.33 18.98 -7.03
CA ASN A 94 6.98 18.35 -5.78
C ASN A 94 6.03 17.18 -6.03
N VAL A 95 6.55 15.95 -5.94
CA VAL A 95 5.75 14.73 -6.12
C VAL A 95 5.03 14.42 -4.81
N ASN A 96 3.69 14.35 -4.82
CA ASN A 96 2.97 13.86 -3.65
C ASN A 96 3.24 12.35 -3.45
N LYS A 97 3.80 12.00 -2.28
CA LYS A 97 4.26 10.65 -1.93
C LYS A 97 3.39 9.93 -0.92
N LEU A 98 2.60 10.69 -0.17
CA LEU A 98 1.66 10.16 0.81
C LEU A 98 0.46 11.10 0.89
N LEU A 99 -0.73 10.52 1.05
CA LEU A 99 -1.98 11.24 1.22
C LEU A 99 -2.87 10.47 2.19
N LEU A 100 -3.07 11.02 3.40
CA LEU A 100 -3.86 10.38 4.45
C LEU A 100 -4.91 11.33 5.00
N ILE A 101 -6.11 10.82 5.27
CA ILE A 101 -7.18 11.57 5.95
C ILE A 101 -7.07 11.30 7.45
N ASP A 102 -6.74 12.34 8.21
CA ASP A 102 -6.73 12.32 9.68
C ASP A 102 -8.13 12.72 10.18
N TYR A 103 -9.00 11.72 10.31
CA TYR A 103 -10.39 11.91 10.69
C TYR A 103 -10.57 12.56 12.07
N PRO A 104 -9.82 12.17 13.13
CA PRO A 104 -9.95 12.79 14.44
C PRO A 104 -9.68 14.30 14.46
N GLN A 105 -8.70 14.76 13.68
CA GLN A 105 -8.33 16.18 13.61
C GLN A 105 -8.96 16.92 12.42
N ASN A 106 -9.83 16.27 11.65
CA ASN A 106 -10.52 16.84 10.48
C ASN A 106 -9.57 17.49 9.45
N ARG A 107 -8.44 16.84 9.17
CA ARG A 107 -7.38 17.35 8.27
C ARG A 107 -6.85 16.28 7.32
N LEU A 108 -6.17 16.74 6.28
CA LEU A 108 -5.47 15.94 5.30
C LEU A 108 -3.97 16.06 5.55
N ILE A 109 -3.27 14.93 5.65
CA ILE A 109 -1.81 14.89 5.71
C ILE A 109 -1.31 14.58 4.30
N ALA A 110 -0.55 15.50 3.71
CA ALA A 110 -0.01 15.35 2.37
C ALA A 110 1.51 15.57 2.38
N CYS A 111 2.28 14.52 2.07
CA CYS A 111 3.73 14.59 2.09
C CYS A 111 4.30 14.65 0.68
N GLY A 112 5.18 15.62 0.46
CA GLY A 112 5.85 15.88 -0.82
C GLY A 112 7.22 15.20 -0.93
N SER A 113 7.88 15.36 -2.06
CA SER A 113 9.27 14.91 -2.29
C SER A 113 10.31 16.01 -2.04
N THR A 114 9.93 17.28 -2.25
CA THR A 114 10.81 18.43 -2.09
C THR A 114 11.04 18.76 -0.62
N TRP A 115 12.06 19.56 -0.35
CA TRP A 115 12.52 19.92 1.00
C TRP A 115 12.75 18.70 1.87
N GLN A 116 13.42 17.68 1.32
CA GLN A 116 13.73 16.42 2.01
C GLN A 116 12.48 15.65 2.47
N GLY A 117 11.34 15.90 1.83
CA GLY A 117 10.09 15.18 2.05
C GLY A 117 9.25 15.70 3.21
N VAL A 118 9.08 17.02 3.29
CA VAL A 118 8.22 17.66 4.27
C VAL A 118 6.73 17.34 3.99
N CYS A 119 5.94 17.28 5.06
CA CYS A 119 4.49 17.13 4.99
C CYS A 119 3.76 18.45 5.25
N GLN A 120 2.64 18.62 4.56
CA GLN A 120 1.65 19.67 4.76
C GLN A 120 0.40 19.09 5.42
N PHE A 121 -0.20 19.86 6.31
CA PHE A 121 -1.54 19.63 6.85
C PHE A 121 -2.52 20.57 6.16
N LEU A 122 -3.55 20.02 5.53
CA LEU A 122 -4.58 20.80 4.84
C LEU A 122 -5.94 20.56 5.48
N ARG A 123 -6.73 21.61 5.66
CA ARG A 123 -8.11 21.49 6.12
C ARG A 123 -8.95 20.74 5.07
N LEU A 124 -9.75 19.77 5.51
CA LEU A 124 -10.53 18.93 4.59
C LEU A 124 -11.56 19.74 3.77
N ASP A 125 -12.12 20.80 4.32
CA ASP A 125 -13.20 21.55 3.66
C ASP A 125 -12.74 22.32 2.42
N ASP A 126 -11.61 23.03 2.53
CA ASP A 126 -11.17 24.02 1.56
C ASP A 126 -9.71 23.88 1.11
N LEU A 127 -8.97 22.89 1.63
CA LEU A 127 -7.53 22.69 1.42
C LEU A 127 -6.65 23.86 1.89
N PHE A 128 -7.12 24.63 2.88
CA PHE A 128 -6.28 25.63 3.54
C PHE A 128 -5.11 24.98 4.27
N LYS A 129 -3.89 25.49 4.11
CA LYS A 129 -2.69 24.98 4.79
C LYS A 129 -2.75 25.35 6.27
N LEU A 130 -2.95 24.34 7.11
CA LEU A 130 -2.96 24.45 8.56
C LEU A 130 -1.54 24.50 9.14
N GLY A 131 -0.61 23.78 8.52
CA GLY A 131 0.80 23.81 8.92
C GLY A 131 1.69 23.00 7.98
N GLU A 132 2.98 23.28 8.04
CA GLU A 132 4.03 22.59 7.26
C GLU A 132 5.30 22.50 8.12
N PRO A 133 5.34 21.56 9.08
CA PRO A 133 6.49 21.44 9.99
C PRO A 133 7.76 21.12 9.21
N HIS A 134 8.82 21.92 9.40
CA HIS A 134 10.09 21.73 8.69
C HIS A 134 11.34 22.22 9.45
N HIS A 135 11.24 22.47 10.76
CA HIS A 135 12.38 22.98 11.55
C HIS A 135 13.20 21.90 12.27
N ARG A 136 12.71 20.66 12.39
CA ARG A 136 13.40 19.54 13.05
C ARG A 136 13.70 18.43 12.05
N LYS A 137 14.72 17.61 12.33
CA LYS A 137 15.14 16.50 11.44
C LYS A 137 14.01 15.50 11.24
N GLU A 138 13.22 15.28 12.28
CA GLU A 138 12.06 14.39 12.33
C GLU A 138 10.90 14.88 11.43
N HIS A 139 10.94 16.12 10.95
CA HIS A 139 9.93 16.60 10.00
C HIS A 139 10.24 16.21 8.55
N TYR A 140 11.48 15.80 8.26
CA TYR A 140 11.90 15.35 6.94
C TYR A 140 11.66 13.83 6.83
N LEU A 141 10.80 13.40 5.91
CA LEU A 141 10.46 11.99 5.78
C LEU A 141 11.43 11.21 4.89
N SER A 142 11.71 11.75 3.71
CA SER A 142 12.60 11.15 2.69
C SER A 142 12.63 12.07 1.47
N SER A 143 13.76 12.17 0.77
CA SER A 143 13.88 12.96 -0.47
C SER A 143 13.50 12.19 -1.74
N VAL A 144 13.27 10.88 -1.66
CA VAL A 144 12.95 10.03 -2.83
C VAL A 144 11.77 10.60 -3.60
N ALA A 145 11.89 10.81 -4.92
CA ALA A 145 10.85 11.40 -5.77
C ALA A 145 9.99 10.37 -6.54
N GLU A 146 9.92 9.13 -6.04
CA GLU A 146 9.13 8.05 -6.63
C GLU A 146 7.78 7.87 -5.89
N SER A 147 6.66 8.05 -6.60
CA SER A 147 5.32 7.81 -6.04
C SER A 147 5.04 6.32 -5.80
N GLY A 148 4.15 6.00 -4.86
CA GLY A 148 3.73 4.61 -4.62
C GLY A 148 4.80 3.72 -3.96
N THR A 149 5.80 4.35 -3.33
CA THR A 149 6.87 3.68 -2.57
C THR A 149 6.87 4.03 -1.09
N MET A 150 6.07 5.02 -0.68
CA MET A 150 5.84 5.42 0.70
C MET A 150 4.39 5.09 1.07
N SER A 151 4.19 4.52 2.26
CA SER A 151 2.86 4.25 2.79
C SER A 151 2.83 4.45 4.30
N GLY A 152 1.65 4.73 4.85
CA GLY A 152 1.50 4.99 6.27
C GLY A 152 0.09 4.74 6.78
N VAL A 153 -0.01 4.49 8.09
CA VAL A 153 -1.25 4.22 8.80
C VAL A 153 -1.35 5.13 10.00
N ILE A 154 -2.49 5.81 10.14
CA ILE A 154 -2.82 6.60 11.32
C ILE A 154 -3.55 5.69 12.31
N ILE A 155 -3.01 5.60 13.53
CA ILE A 155 -3.64 4.92 14.65
C ILE A 155 -4.03 5.95 15.69
N SER A 156 -5.32 5.98 16.03
CA SER A 156 -5.89 6.92 16.99
C SER A 156 -6.54 6.15 18.13
N GLU A 157 -5.71 5.52 18.96
CA GLU A 157 -6.12 4.81 20.17
C GLU A 157 -5.57 5.53 21.41
N GLY A 158 -6.44 5.79 22.39
CA GLY A 158 -6.07 6.52 23.62
C GLY A 158 -5.98 8.04 23.44
N HIS A 159 -4.99 8.68 24.08
CA HIS A 159 -4.86 10.14 24.15
C HIS A 159 -4.01 10.77 23.05
N MET A 160 -3.21 10.00 22.31
CA MET A 160 -2.32 10.50 21.26
C MET A 160 -2.48 9.69 19.97
N SER A 161 -2.62 10.37 18.84
CA SER A 161 -2.58 9.71 17.53
C SER A 161 -1.13 9.43 17.13
N LYS A 162 -0.91 8.29 16.48
CA LYS A 162 0.39 7.83 16.00
C LYS A 162 0.33 7.66 14.48
N LEU A 163 1.37 8.07 13.78
CA LEU A 163 1.60 7.78 12.38
C LEU A 163 2.69 6.71 12.27
N PHE A 164 2.32 5.52 11.84
CA PHE A 164 3.30 4.56 11.34
C PHE A 164 3.56 4.88 9.88
N ILE A 165 4.83 4.98 9.48
CA ILE A 165 5.20 5.34 8.12
C ILE A 165 6.45 4.60 7.65
N GLY A 166 6.35 4.01 6.46
CA GLY A 166 7.43 3.37 5.75
C GLY A 166 7.78 4.12 4.45
N THR A 167 9.07 4.29 4.17
CA THR A 167 9.57 4.99 2.99
C THR A 167 10.94 4.45 2.54
N PRO A 168 11.24 4.49 1.22
CA PRO A 168 12.60 4.38 0.74
C PRO A 168 13.44 5.58 1.18
N ILE A 169 14.76 5.40 1.19
CA ILE A 169 15.71 6.38 1.73
C ILE A 169 16.79 6.84 0.75
N ASP A 170 16.92 6.21 -0.43
CA ASP A 170 17.93 6.54 -1.45
C ASP A 170 19.37 6.59 -0.90
N GLY A 171 19.72 5.57 -0.09
CA GLY A 171 21.03 5.47 0.56
C GLY A 171 21.30 6.46 1.70
N LYS A 172 20.38 7.39 2.02
CA LYS A 172 20.54 8.40 3.08
C LYS A 172 20.18 7.86 4.47
N SER A 173 20.81 6.76 4.89
CA SER A 173 20.50 6.03 6.14
C SER A 173 20.68 6.87 7.41
N GLU A 174 21.63 7.80 7.41
CA GLU A 174 21.85 8.69 8.54
C GLU A 174 20.71 9.69 8.71
N TYR A 175 20.06 10.09 7.62
CA TYR A 175 19.04 11.14 7.60
C TYR A 175 17.65 10.59 7.90
N PHE A 176 17.27 9.49 7.25
CA PHE A 176 15.91 8.99 7.29
C PHE A 176 15.83 7.56 7.81
N PRO A 177 14.93 7.25 8.76
CA PRO A 177 14.50 5.88 8.98
C PRO A 177 13.67 5.37 7.81
N THR A 178 13.79 4.08 7.52
CA THR A 178 12.97 3.43 6.49
C THR A 178 11.58 3.06 7.00
N LEU A 179 11.44 2.79 8.30
CA LEU A 179 10.16 2.58 8.98
C LEU A 179 10.16 3.31 10.33
N SER A 180 9.08 3.99 10.70
CA SER A 180 9.00 4.70 11.98
C SER A 180 7.58 4.84 12.51
N SER A 181 7.45 5.03 13.83
CA SER A 181 6.21 5.41 14.51
C SER A 181 6.40 6.79 15.12
N ARG A 182 5.57 7.72 14.68
CA ARG A 182 5.70 9.15 14.95
C ARG A 182 4.44 9.70 15.62
N LYS A 183 4.59 10.70 16.49
CA LYS A 183 3.47 11.37 17.15
C LYS A 183 2.72 12.27 16.16
N LEU A 184 1.40 12.24 16.20
CA LEU A 184 0.54 13.19 15.50
C LEU A 184 -0.13 14.10 16.53
N MET A 185 0.36 15.33 16.62
CA MET A 185 -0.14 16.35 17.54
C MET A 185 -1.43 16.98 16.98
N ALA A 186 -2.32 17.44 17.87
CA ALA A 186 -3.55 18.10 17.47
C ALA A 186 -3.26 19.46 16.80
N ASN A 187 -2.33 20.23 17.34
CA ASN A 187 -1.84 21.47 16.74
C ASN A 187 -0.78 21.16 15.68
N GLU A 188 -0.99 21.63 14.45
CA GLU A 188 -0.08 21.45 13.31
C GLU A 188 1.25 22.20 13.45
N GLU A 189 1.30 23.22 14.31
CA GLU A 189 2.51 24.02 14.58
C GLU A 189 3.30 23.49 15.79
N ASP A 190 2.80 22.47 16.48
CA ASP A 190 3.49 21.86 17.61
C ASP A 190 4.84 21.28 17.17
N ALA A 191 5.91 21.66 17.85
CA ALA A 191 7.25 21.23 17.49
C ALA A 191 7.48 19.72 17.68
N ASP A 192 6.64 19.03 18.47
CA ASP A 192 6.70 17.59 18.68
C ASP A 192 5.91 16.79 17.64
N ILE A 193 5.27 17.45 16.67
CA ILE A 193 4.66 16.76 15.53
C ILE A 193 5.72 15.98 14.76
N PHE A 194 5.38 14.75 14.38
CA PHE A 194 6.28 13.78 13.76
C PHE A 194 7.50 13.34 14.59
N SER A 195 7.68 13.82 15.83
CA SER A 195 8.68 13.24 16.74
C SER A 195 8.41 11.74 16.96
N PHE A 196 9.44 10.95 17.24
CA PHE A 196 9.25 9.52 17.50
C PHE A 196 8.38 9.29 18.73
N VAL A 197 7.54 8.25 18.70
CA VAL A 197 6.69 7.88 19.85
C VAL A 197 7.54 7.64 21.10
N HIS A 198 8.69 6.97 20.93
CA HIS A 198 9.72 6.77 21.96
C HIS A 198 11.11 6.98 21.36
N GLN A 199 11.98 7.61 22.13
CA GLN A 199 13.38 7.81 21.78
C GLN A 199 14.21 7.92 23.06
N ASP A 200 15.15 7.01 23.22
CA ASP A 200 16.23 7.08 24.21
C ASP A 200 17.60 6.89 23.53
N GLU A 201 18.68 6.80 24.31
CA GLU A 201 20.06 6.67 23.80
C GLU A 201 20.30 5.38 22.99
N PHE A 202 19.51 4.33 23.21
CA PHE A 202 19.73 3.00 22.63
C PHE A 202 18.62 2.56 21.70
N VAL A 203 17.36 2.93 22.00
CA VAL A 203 16.16 2.45 21.32
C VAL A 203 15.28 3.63 20.94
N SER A 204 14.78 3.59 19.71
CA SER A 204 13.83 4.56 19.20
C SER A 204 12.75 3.85 18.41
N SER A 205 11.57 4.47 18.28
CA SER A 205 10.45 3.94 17.49
C SER A 205 10.69 4.06 15.98
N GLN A 206 11.81 3.55 15.51
CA GLN A 206 12.23 3.59 14.11
C GLN A 206 13.17 2.43 13.76
N LEU A 207 13.28 2.17 12.46
CA LEU A 207 14.20 1.23 11.86
C LEU A 207 14.99 1.97 10.77
N LYS A 208 16.32 1.85 10.83
CA LYS A 208 17.24 2.42 9.84
C LYS A 208 17.93 1.31 9.05
N ILE A 209 18.20 1.56 7.78
CA ILE A 209 19.02 0.65 6.97
C ILE A 209 20.48 0.82 7.44
N PRO A 210 21.18 -0.24 7.86
CA PRO A 210 22.58 -0.13 8.28
C PRO A 210 23.48 0.35 7.13
N SER A 211 24.44 1.22 7.45
CA SER A 211 25.44 1.69 6.47
C SER A 211 26.31 0.55 5.92
N ASP A 212 26.51 -0.52 6.70
CA ASP A 212 27.20 -1.74 6.23
C ASP A 212 26.44 -2.42 5.09
N THR A 213 25.11 -2.47 5.18
CA THR A 213 24.23 -3.02 4.13
C THR A 213 24.32 -2.18 2.86
N LEU A 214 24.26 -0.85 2.99
CA LEU A 214 24.38 0.05 1.84
C LEU A 214 25.79 0.05 1.22
N SER A 215 26.83 -0.13 2.04
CA SER A 215 28.20 -0.25 1.54
C SER A 215 28.39 -1.54 0.72
N LYS A 216 27.76 -2.64 1.15
CA LYS A 216 27.80 -3.92 0.44
C LYS A 216 26.84 -3.96 -0.76
N PHE A 217 25.68 -3.33 -0.64
CA PHE A 217 24.64 -3.29 -1.66
C PHE A 217 24.17 -1.85 -1.87
N PRO A 218 24.88 -1.04 -2.69
CA PRO A 218 24.58 0.39 -2.86
C PRO A 218 23.17 0.70 -3.38
N ALA A 219 22.56 -0.25 -4.09
CA ALA A 219 21.19 -0.12 -4.62
C ALA A 219 20.12 -0.69 -3.67
N PHE A 220 20.47 -1.12 -2.45
CA PHE A 220 19.50 -1.62 -1.48
C PHE A 220 18.61 -0.50 -0.98
N ASP A 221 17.30 -0.68 -1.14
CA ASP A 221 16.28 0.17 -0.54
C ASP A 221 15.01 -0.66 -0.29
N ILE A 222 14.09 -0.12 0.51
CA ILE A 222 12.82 -0.78 0.87
C ILE A 222 11.66 0.09 0.38
N TYR A 223 10.88 -0.46 -0.55
CA TYR A 223 9.73 0.21 -1.14
C TYR A 223 8.44 -0.29 -0.47
N TYR A 224 7.70 0.60 0.18
CA TYR A 224 6.50 0.29 0.96
C TYR A 224 5.24 0.47 0.12
N ILE A 225 4.81 -0.60 -0.53
CA ILE A 225 3.76 -0.58 -1.57
C ILE A 225 2.36 -0.40 -0.97
N TYR A 226 2.07 -1.04 0.16
CA TYR A 226 0.77 -0.95 0.82
C TYR A 226 0.93 -1.12 2.33
N SER A 227 0.05 -0.47 3.08
CA SER A 227 0.00 -0.59 4.54
C SER A 227 -1.44 -0.57 5.04
N PHE A 228 -1.67 -1.26 6.15
CA PHE A 228 -2.98 -1.34 6.80
C PHE A 228 -2.82 -1.69 8.28
N SER A 229 -3.84 -1.38 9.07
CA SER A 229 -4.00 -1.92 10.42
C SER A 229 -5.06 -3.01 10.43
N SER A 230 -4.85 -4.00 11.30
CA SER A 230 -5.80 -5.08 11.55
C SER A 230 -5.62 -5.51 12.99
N GLU A 231 -6.71 -5.53 13.75
CA GLU A 231 -6.69 -5.80 15.19
C GLU A 231 -5.69 -4.86 15.90
N GLN A 232 -4.71 -5.40 16.63
CA GLN A 232 -3.70 -4.66 17.40
C GLN A 232 -2.36 -4.48 16.66
N PHE A 233 -2.35 -4.69 15.34
CA PHE A 233 -1.14 -4.73 14.53
C PHE A 233 -1.20 -3.77 13.34
N VAL A 234 -0.03 -3.32 12.91
CA VAL A 234 0.19 -2.62 11.64
C VAL A 234 0.99 -3.54 10.72
N TYR A 235 0.56 -3.61 9.47
CA TYR A 235 1.19 -4.42 8.43
C TYR A 235 1.67 -3.56 7.28
N TYR A 236 2.78 -3.97 6.66
CA TYR A 236 3.28 -3.41 5.42
C TYR A 236 3.57 -4.51 4.42
N LEU A 237 3.23 -4.27 3.16
CA LEU A 237 3.79 -5.03 2.03
C LEU A 237 4.94 -4.23 1.43
N THR A 238 6.12 -4.82 1.49
CA THR A 238 7.35 -4.20 1.00
C THR A 238 7.88 -4.96 -0.20
N LEU A 239 8.66 -4.25 -1.01
CA LEU A 239 9.52 -4.82 -2.03
C LEU A 239 10.94 -4.35 -1.73
N GLN A 240 11.89 -5.27 -1.63
CA GLN A 240 13.28 -4.95 -1.31
C GLN A 240 14.23 -5.84 -2.10
N LEU A 241 15.48 -5.40 -2.23
CA LEU A 241 16.52 -6.22 -2.85
C LEU A 241 16.74 -7.49 -2.02
N ASP A 242 16.82 -8.63 -2.69
CA ASP A 242 17.17 -9.89 -2.07
C ASP A 242 18.69 -9.99 -1.94
N THR A 243 19.21 -9.69 -0.75
CA THR A 243 20.65 -9.67 -0.46
C THR A 243 21.30 -11.06 -0.47
N GLN A 244 20.50 -12.15 -0.55
CA GLN A 244 21.02 -13.51 -0.64
C GLN A 244 21.10 -13.98 -2.09
N LEU A 245 20.16 -13.56 -2.94
CA LEU A 245 20.16 -13.89 -4.37
C LEU A 245 20.93 -12.88 -5.23
N THR A 246 21.05 -11.63 -4.78
CA THR A 246 21.73 -10.57 -5.52
C THR A 246 23.22 -10.55 -5.20
N SER A 247 24.06 -10.47 -6.24
CA SER A 247 25.49 -10.25 -6.05
C SER A 247 25.75 -8.84 -5.49
N PRO A 248 26.70 -8.65 -4.55
CA PRO A 248 27.17 -7.33 -4.13
C PRO A 248 27.76 -6.48 -5.27
N ASP A 249 28.20 -7.12 -6.35
CA ASP A 249 28.80 -6.41 -7.49
C ASP A 249 27.75 -5.55 -8.21
N ALA A 250 28.07 -4.28 -8.46
CA ALA A 250 27.16 -3.33 -9.11
C ALA A 250 26.74 -3.73 -10.55
N SER A 251 27.51 -4.60 -11.21
CA SER A 251 27.17 -5.18 -12.52
C SER A 251 26.31 -6.45 -12.43
N GLY A 252 26.07 -6.95 -11.21
CA GLY A 252 25.27 -8.14 -10.95
C GLY A 252 23.79 -7.92 -11.23
N GLU A 253 23.10 -9.00 -11.55
CA GLU A 253 21.66 -8.97 -11.73
C GLU A 253 20.95 -8.76 -10.38
N GLN A 254 20.02 -7.80 -10.34
CA GLN A 254 19.28 -7.45 -9.13
C GLN A 254 18.02 -8.30 -9.00
N PHE A 255 17.90 -9.00 -7.88
CA PHE A 255 16.72 -9.78 -7.52
C PHE A 255 15.97 -9.07 -6.40
N PHE A 256 14.65 -9.04 -6.49
CA PHE A 256 13.77 -8.42 -5.52
C PHE A 256 12.83 -9.46 -4.92
N THR A 257 12.53 -9.28 -3.63
CA THR A 257 11.62 -10.15 -2.90
C THR A 257 10.56 -9.29 -2.22
N SER A 258 9.29 -9.64 -2.45
CA SER A 258 8.18 -9.04 -1.72
C SER A 258 8.09 -9.62 -0.32
N LYS A 259 7.88 -8.77 0.68
CA LYS A 259 7.73 -9.20 2.07
C LYS A 259 6.49 -8.60 2.71
N ILE A 260 5.95 -9.30 3.70
CA ILE A 260 4.99 -8.76 4.66
C ILE A 260 5.73 -8.48 5.97
N VAL A 261 5.60 -7.25 6.45
CA VAL A 261 6.13 -6.79 7.74
C VAL A 261 4.97 -6.63 8.71
N ARG A 262 5.16 -6.97 9.98
CA ARG A 262 4.18 -6.73 11.05
C ARG A 262 4.84 -6.06 12.26
N LEU A 263 4.15 -5.09 12.86
CA LEU A 263 4.46 -4.46 14.15
C LEU A 263 3.22 -4.43 15.03
N CYS A 264 3.40 -4.47 16.35
CA CYS A 264 2.36 -4.13 17.30
C CYS A 264 2.14 -2.61 17.36
N ILE A 265 0.88 -2.20 17.56
CA ILE A 265 0.53 -0.79 17.77
C ILE A 265 1.12 -0.26 19.08
N GLU A 266 1.03 -1.05 20.15
CA GLU A 266 1.56 -0.74 21.48
C GLU A 266 2.94 -1.35 21.70
N ASP A 267 3.86 -1.06 20.78
CA ASP A 267 5.28 -1.39 20.89
C ASP A 267 6.16 -0.17 20.54
N PRO A 268 6.45 0.70 21.53
CA PRO A 268 7.31 1.86 21.31
C PRO A 268 8.76 1.50 20.97
N ARG A 269 9.21 0.26 21.24
CA ARG A 269 10.60 -0.18 21.08
C ARG A 269 10.87 -0.95 19.79
N PHE A 270 9.84 -1.24 19.01
CA PHE A 270 9.91 -1.96 17.73
C PHE A 270 10.39 -3.42 17.85
N TYR A 271 10.35 -4.01 19.05
CA TYR A 271 10.73 -5.39 19.29
C TYR A 271 9.79 -6.42 18.66
N SER A 272 8.58 -6.00 18.30
CA SER A 272 7.59 -6.82 17.59
C SER A 272 7.86 -6.97 16.09
N TYR A 273 8.92 -6.35 15.55
CA TYR A 273 9.23 -6.40 14.12
C TYR A 273 9.46 -7.83 13.65
N VAL A 274 8.62 -8.24 12.69
CA VAL A 274 8.80 -9.47 11.93
C VAL A 274 8.62 -9.22 10.44
N GLU A 275 9.38 -9.92 9.60
CA GLU A 275 9.20 -9.88 8.15
C GLU A 275 9.23 -11.26 7.51
N PHE A 276 8.36 -11.52 6.53
CA PHE A 276 8.28 -12.80 5.81
C PHE A 276 8.20 -12.56 4.31
N PRO A 277 8.90 -13.34 3.48
CA PRO A 277 8.63 -13.38 2.04
C PRO A 277 7.17 -13.73 1.79
N ILE A 278 6.54 -13.08 0.81
CA ILE A 278 5.14 -13.30 0.45
C ILE A 278 4.99 -13.34 -1.08
N GLY A 279 4.11 -14.19 -1.57
CA GLY A 279 3.80 -14.31 -2.99
C GLY A 279 2.82 -15.44 -3.25
N CYS A 280 2.69 -15.82 -4.52
CA CYS A 280 1.87 -16.95 -4.92
C CYS A 280 2.49 -17.65 -6.13
N THR A 281 2.15 -18.93 -6.28
CA THR A 281 2.60 -19.77 -7.40
C THR A 281 1.39 -20.42 -8.06
N LYS A 282 1.35 -20.38 -9.39
CA LYS A 282 0.31 -21.04 -10.20
C LYS A 282 0.97 -21.77 -11.36
N ASP A 283 0.68 -23.07 -11.48
CA ASP A 283 1.18 -23.94 -12.56
C ASP A 283 2.72 -23.89 -12.74
N GLY A 284 3.45 -23.84 -11.63
CA GLY A 284 4.91 -23.76 -11.59
C GLY A 284 5.50 -22.37 -11.84
N VAL A 285 4.67 -21.35 -12.11
CA VAL A 285 5.10 -19.96 -12.29
C VAL A 285 5.00 -19.20 -10.97
N GLU A 286 6.10 -18.58 -10.56
CA GLU A 286 6.17 -17.78 -9.34
C GLU A 286 5.87 -16.30 -9.59
N TYR A 287 5.07 -15.72 -8.71
CA TYR A 287 4.70 -14.30 -8.73
C TYR A 287 5.15 -13.65 -7.42
N ARG A 288 6.29 -12.93 -7.47
CA ARG A 288 7.00 -12.44 -6.28
C ARG A 288 7.25 -10.94 -6.26
N LEU A 289 6.74 -10.19 -7.25
CA LEU A 289 6.87 -8.71 -7.32
C LEU A 289 5.54 -8.02 -7.04
N ILE A 290 5.29 -7.61 -5.80
CA ILE A 290 4.06 -6.93 -5.39
C ILE A 290 3.87 -5.64 -6.18
N GLN A 291 2.68 -5.45 -6.74
CA GLN A 291 2.27 -4.26 -7.47
C GLN A 291 1.34 -3.40 -6.63
N ASP A 292 0.33 -4.02 -6.01
CA ASP A 292 -0.65 -3.35 -5.17
C ASP A 292 -1.34 -4.36 -4.25
N ALA A 293 -2.02 -3.86 -3.22
CA ALA A 293 -2.82 -4.68 -2.34
C ALA A 293 -4.01 -3.92 -1.74
N TYR A 294 -4.99 -4.68 -1.26
CA TYR A 294 -6.20 -4.13 -0.67
C TYR A 294 -6.76 -5.04 0.42
N LEU A 295 -6.87 -4.49 1.63
CA LEU A 295 -7.53 -5.15 2.75
C LEU A 295 -9.06 -5.05 2.58
N SER A 296 -9.76 -6.17 2.72
CA SER A 296 -11.22 -6.21 2.64
C SER A 296 -11.80 -7.25 3.58
N LYS A 297 -13.13 -7.29 3.65
CA LYS A 297 -13.87 -8.38 4.29
C LYS A 297 -14.28 -9.40 3.23
N PRO A 298 -14.29 -10.71 3.57
CA PRO A 298 -14.67 -11.75 2.63
C PRO A 298 -16.15 -11.67 2.25
N GLY A 299 -17.03 -11.21 3.15
CA GLY A 299 -18.46 -11.44 2.99
C GLY A 299 -18.82 -12.92 3.13
N LYS A 300 -20.11 -13.23 3.27
CA LYS A 300 -20.58 -14.55 3.68
C LYS A 300 -20.11 -15.73 2.82
N GLN A 301 -20.23 -15.61 1.50
CA GLN A 301 -19.93 -16.76 0.62
C GLN A 301 -18.45 -17.11 0.60
N LEU A 302 -17.58 -16.12 0.47
CA LEU A 302 -16.14 -16.34 0.47
C LEU A 302 -15.65 -16.76 1.87
N ALA A 303 -16.22 -16.20 2.95
CA ALA A 303 -15.90 -16.59 4.32
C ALA A 303 -16.14 -18.10 4.54
N ASN A 304 -17.32 -18.60 4.16
CA ASN A 304 -17.65 -20.02 4.25
C ASN A 304 -16.69 -20.89 3.43
N SER A 305 -16.31 -20.43 2.23
CA SER A 305 -15.45 -21.19 1.33
C SER A 305 -13.98 -21.23 1.78
N LEU A 306 -13.54 -20.20 2.49
CA LEU A 306 -12.20 -20.12 3.08
C LEU A 306 -12.14 -20.74 4.48
N GLY A 307 -13.28 -21.05 5.09
CA GLY A 307 -13.36 -21.54 6.47
C GLY A 307 -13.02 -20.47 7.51
N VAL A 308 -13.32 -19.19 7.20
CA VAL A 308 -13.02 -18.03 8.06
C VAL A 308 -14.28 -17.30 8.49
N SER A 309 -14.15 -16.41 9.48
CA SER A 309 -15.26 -15.54 9.92
C SER A 309 -15.60 -14.49 8.86
N GLU A 310 -16.87 -14.10 8.75
CA GLU A 310 -17.30 -12.96 7.92
C GLU A 310 -16.64 -11.63 8.35
N GLN A 311 -16.22 -11.56 9.61
CA GLN A 311 -15.53 -10.40 10.18
C GLN A 311 -14.01 -10.49 10.07
N GLU A 312 -13.46 -11.61 9.60
CA GLU A 312 -12.02 -11.74 9.38
C GLU A 312 -11.57 -10.80 8.26
N ASP A 313 -10.40 -10.18 8.44
CA ASP A 313 -9.76 -9.45 7.36
C ASP A 313 -9.09 -10.40 6.36
N ILE A 314 -9.27 -10.11 5.08
CA ILE A 314 -8.59 -10.79 3.98
C ILE A 314 -7.84 -9.77 3.12
N LEU A 315 -6.72 -10.20 2.55
CA LEU A 315 -5.82 -9.36 1.78
C LEU A 315 -5.78 -9.83 0.33
N PHE A 316 -6.26 -8.98 -0.57
CA PHE A 316 -6.06 -9.15 -2.01
C PHE A 316 -4.76 -8.47 -2.42
N THR A 317 -4.02 -9.10 -3.32
CA THR A 317 -2.70 -8.63 -3.78
C THR A 317 -2.54 -8.87 -5.26
N VAL A 318 -1.82 -8.00 -5.94
CA VAL A 318 -1.38 -8.22 -7.32
C VAL A 318 0.13 -8.39 -7.33
N PHE A 319 0.62 -9.49 -7.90
CA PHE A 319 2.04 -9.74 -8.10
C PHE A 319 2.37 -9.85 -9.59
N SER A 320 3.50 -9.31 -10.02
CA SER A 320 4.08 -9.63 -11.33
C SER A 320 4.95 -10.89 -11.22
N GLN A 321 5.12 -11.58 -12.35
CA GLN A 321 5.94 -12.78 -12.47
C GLN A 321 7.42 -12.52 -12.11
N GLY A 322 8.04 -13.51 -11.48
CA GLY A 322 9.48 -13.55 -11.22
C GLY A 322 9.92 -12.60 -10.10
N GLN A 323 11.21 -12.26 -10.11
CA GLN A 323 11.89 -11.47 -9.06
C GLN A 323 12.80 -10.37 -9.64
N LYS A 324 12.69 -10.05 -10.93
CA LYS A 324 13.62 -9.17 -11.65
C LYS A 324 12.90 -7.91 -12.14
N ASN A 325 13.67 -6.87 -12.46
CA ASN A 325 13.17 -5.66 -13.13
C ASN A 325 12.04 -4.94 -12.39
N ARG A 326 12.21 -4.61 -11.10
CA ARG A 326 11.22 -3.84 -10.31
C ARG A 326 10.65 -2.63 -11.05
N ALA A 327 11.52 -1.83 -11.68
CA ALA A 327 11.13 -0.59 -12.35
C ALA A 327 10.23 -0.82 -13.58
N LYS A 328 10.33 -1.99 -14.21
CA LYS A 328 9.52 -2.36 -15.38
C LYS A 328 9.20 -3.86 -15.31
N PRO A 329 8.25 -4.26 -14.43
CA PRO A 329 7.99 -5.65 -14.19
C PRO A 329 7.36 -6.32 -15.41
N PRO A 330 7.43 -7.67 -15.54
CA PRO A 330 6.80 -8.42 -16.61
C PRO A 330 5.30 -8.14 -16.71
N LYS A 331 4.71 -8.32 -17.89
CA LYS A 331 3.25 -8.17 -18.10
C LYS A 331 2.47 -9.28 -17.40
N GLU A 332 3.01 -10.48 -17.37
CA GLU A 332 2.38 -11.60 -16.68
C GLU A 332 2.27 -11.32 -15.18
N SER A 333 1.04 -11.38 -14.66
CA SER A 333 0.69 -10.98 -13.30
C SER A 333 -0.45 -11.84 -12.73
N ALA A 334 -0.48 -11.96 -11.40
CA ALA A 334 -1.44 -12.75 -10.66
C ALA A 334 -2.16 -11.92 -9.60
N LEU A 335 -3.49 -12.07 -9.54
CA LEU A 335 -4.30 -11.66 -8.41
C LEU A 335 -4.32 -12.82 -7.42
N CYS A 336 -3.88 -12.55 -6.19
CA CYS A 336 -3.75 -13.54 -5.13
C CYS A 336 -4.44 -13.08 -3.85
N LEU A 337 -4.82 -14.06 -3.03
CA LEU A 337 -5.59 -13.88 -1.81
C LEU A 337 -4.86 -14.49 -0.61
N PHE A 338 -4.83 -13.74 0.49
CA PHE A 338 -4.33 -14.19 1.79
C PHE A 338 -5.38 -13.96 2.86
N THR A 339 -5.62 -14.97 3.69
CA THR A 339 -6.35 -14.82 4.95
C THR A 339 -5.39 -14.30 6.02
N LEU A 340 -5.80 -13.33 6.82
CA LEU A 340 -4.95 -12.83 7.90
C LEU A 340 -4.69 -13.91 8.96
N THR A 341 -5.60 -14.88 9.17
CA THR A 341 -5.37 -16.03 10.04
C THR A 341 -4.13 -16.82 9.63
N LYS A 342 -4.01 -17.24 8.36
CA LYS A 342 -2.83 -17.96 7.85
C LYS A 342 -1.53 -17.16 8.00
N ILE A 343 -1.58 -15.85 7.79
CA ILE A 343 -0.42 -14.96 8.01
C ILE A 343 -0.02 -14.97 9.49
N LYS A 344 -0.99 -14.79 10.40
CA LYS A 344 -0.76 -14.78 11.86
C LYS A 344 -0.19 -16.13 12.34
N GLU A 345 -0.73 -17.25 11.85
CA GLU A 345 -0.24 -18.59 12.16
C GLU A 345 1.21 -18.77 11.75
N LYS A 346 1.58 -18.40 10.52
CA LYS A 346 2.98 -18.49 10.05
C LYS A 346 3.95 -17.65 10.88
N ILE A 347 3.53 -16.43 11.24
CA ILE A 347 4.32 -15.57 12.12
C ILE A 347 4.47 -16.20 13.50
N LYS A 348 3.38 -16.69 14.10
CA LYS A 348 3.39 -17.32 15.42
C LYS A 348 4.25 -18.57 15.46
N GLU A 349 4.10 -19.47 14.48
CA GLU A 349 4.91 -20.69 14.35
C GLU A 349 6.41 -20.36 14.34
N ARG A 350 6.80 -19.33 13.58
CA ARG A 350 8.18 -18.89 13.47
C ARG A 350 8.72 -18.27 14.76
N ILE A 351 7.93 -17.46 15.46
CA ILE A 351 8.31 -16.91 16.76
C ILE A 351 8.46 -18.06 17.76
N GLN A 352 7.49 -18.97 17.85
CA GLN A 352 7.55 -20.14 18.72
C GLN A 352 8.80 -21.00 18.45
N SER A 353 9.13 -21.24 17.17
CA SER A 353 10.35 -21.94 16.77
C SER A 353 11.62 -21.23 17.25
N CYS A 354 11.71 -19.91 17.08
CA CYS A 354 12.85 -19.15 17.58
C CYS A 354 12.95 -19.18 19.12
N TYR A 355 11.83 -19.10 19.83
CA TYR A 355 11.81 -19.19 21.29
C TYR A 355 12.08 -20.61 21.82
N ARG A 356 12.08 -21.64 20.96
CA ARG A 356 12.64 -22.98 21.27
C ARG A 356 14.14 -23.08 20.99
N GLY A 357 14.79 -22.00 20.54
CA GLY A 357 16.19 -21.97 20.16
C GLY A 357 16.49 -22.53 18.77
N GLU A 358 15.49 -22.66 17.91
CA GLU A 358 15.65 -23.26 16.58
C GLU A 358 16.13 -22.20 15.55
N GLY A 359 17.27 -22.47 14.91
CA GLY A 359 17.77 -21.66 13.80
C GLY A 359 18.35 -20.32 14.23
N LYS A 360 18.18 -19.31 13.38
CA LYS A 360 18.75 -17.96 13.53
C LYS A 360 17.67 -16.91 13.31
N LEU A 361 17.96 -15.63 13.53
CA LEU A 361 17.02 -14.55 13.26
C LEU A 361 16.74 -14.35 11.76
N SER A 362 17.71 -14.64 10.88
CA SER A 362 17.53 -14.69 9.42
C SER A 362 17.00 -13.39 8.81
N LEU A 363 17.64 -12.28 9.15
CA LEU A 363 17.27 -10.92 8.73
C LEU A 363 18.48 -10.18 8.14
N PRO A 364 18.95 -10.60 6.94
CA PRO A 364 20.30 -10.32 6.46
C PRO A 364 20.57 -8.84 6.14
N TRP A 365 19.53 -8.06 5.81
CA TRP A 365 19.70 -6.65 5.45
C TRP A 365 19.86 -5.75 6.68
N LEU A 366 19.36 -6.18 7.85
CA LEU A 366 19.37 -5.38 9.07
C LEU A 366 20.43 -5.88 10.07
N LEU A 367 20.67 -7.20 10.10
CA LEU A 367 21.63 -7.81 11.01
C LEU A 367 22.96 -8.03 10.29
N ASN A 368 23.99 -7.28 10.69
CA ASN A 368 25.35 -7.42 10.13
C ASN A 368 25.94 -8.82 10.36
N LYS A 369 25.44 -9.55 11.37
CA LYS A 369 25.77 -10.93 11.66
C LYS A 369 24.52 -11.72 11.99
N GLU A 370 24.44 -12.93 11.46
CA GLU A 370 23.37 -13.87 11.77
C GLU A 370 23.44 -14.31 13.24
N LEU A 371 22.42 -13.95 14.03
CA LEU A 371 22.31 -14.28 15.45
C LEU A 371 21.47 -15.55 15.65
N PRO A 372 21.91 -16.51 16.49
CA PRO A 372 21.10 -17.68 16.80
C PRO A 372 19.87 -17.30 17.62
N CYS A 373 18.81 -18.08 17.44
CA CYS A 373 17.63 -17.99 18.29
C CYS A 373 17.93 -18.47 19.71
N ILE A 374 17.45 -17.73 20.71
CA ILE A 374 17.66 -18.02 22.14
C ILE A 374 16.42 -18.75 22.67
N ASN A 375 16.63 -19.92 23.26
CA ASN A 375 15.56 -20.69 23.91
C ASN A 375 15.06 -19.97 25.18
N SER A 376 13.75 -19.85 25.34
CA SER A 376 13.10 -19.27 26.52
C SER A 376 11.71 -19.88 26.73
N PRO A 377 11.32 -20.23 27.98
CA PRO A 377 10.07 -20.95 28.29
C PRO A 377 8.80 -20.07 28.20
N LEU A 378 8.78 -19.07 27.32
CA LEU A 378 7.66 -18.15 27.16
C LEU A 378 6.52 -18.78 26.35
N GLN A 379 5.29 -18.55 26.79
CA GLN A 379 4.10 -18.90 26.04
C GLN A 379 3.84 -17.84 24.98
N ILE A 380 4.01 -18.21 23.71
CA ILE A 380 3.78 -17.31 22.58
C ILE A 380 2.34 -17.48 22.09
N ASP A 381 1.54 -16.45 22.30
CA ASP A 381 0.17 -16.34 21.80
C ASP A 381 0.08 -15.45 20.53
N ASP A 382 -1.13 -15.24 20.02
CA ASP A 382 -1.37 -14.44 18.82
C ASP A 382 -1.14 -12.94 19.06
N LYS A 383 -1.05 -12.51 20.33
CA LYS A 383 -0.94 -11.12 20.76
C LYS A 383 0.48 -10.73 21.18
N PHE A 384 1.43 -11.66 21.11
CA PHE A 384 2.81 -11.44 21.51
C PHE A 384 3.48 -10.29 20.73
N CYS A 385 4.02 -9.31 21.47
CA CYS A 385 4.61 -8.08 20.93
C CYS A 385 6.14 -8.00 21.10
N GLY A 386 6.82 -9.14 21.14
CA GLY A 386 8.28 -9.20 21.22
C GLY A 386 8.82 -9.05 22.66
N GLN A 387 10.13 -9.23 22.77
CA GLN A 387 10.96 -9.00 23.96
C GLN A 387 12.27 -8.35 23.50
N ASP A 388 13.14 -7.99 24.42
CA ASP A 388 14.46 -7.42 24.13
C ASP A 388 15.43 -8.38 23.39
N PHE A 389 15.17 -9.69 23.44
CA PHE A 389 15.89 -10.72 22.68
C PHE A 389 15.02 -11.39 21.59
N ASN A 390 15.66 -12.15 20.70
CA ASN A 390 15.04 -12.79 19.52
C ASN A 390 14.34 -11.80 18.56
N GLN A 391 14.85 -10.58 18.48
CA GLN A 391 14.35 -9.52 17.62
C GLN A 391 15.51 -8.76 16.97
N PRO A 392 15.27 -8.08 15.85
CA PRO A 392 14.14 -8.24 14.93
C PRO A 392 14.20 -9.61 14.21
N LEU A 393 13.05 -10.16 13.81
CA LEU A 393 12.96 -11.55 13.35
C LEU A 393 12.54 -11.67 11.87
N GLY A 394 13.34 -12.39 11.08
CA GLY A 394 13.02 -12.75 9.70
C GLY A 394 12.42 -14.16 9.56
N GLY A 395 11.53 -14.31 8.59
CA GLY A 395 11.00 -15.57 8.11
C GLY A 395 11.76 -16.07 6.87
N THR A 396 12.09 -17.36 6.85
CA THR A 396 12.75 -18.01 5.70
C THR A 396 11.77 -18.69 4.75
N SER A 397 10.59 -19.06 5.24
CA SER A 397 9.55 -19.69 4.43
C SER A 397 8.61 -18.64 3.86
N THR A 398 8.37 -18.72 2.55
CA THR A 398 7.43 -17.83 1.86
C THR A 398 6.00 -18.14 2.28
N ILE A 399 5.24 -17.11 2.63
CA ILE A 399 3.80 -17.22 2.84
C ILE A 399 3.14 -17.26 1.46
N GLU A 400 2.62 -18.43 1.10
CA GLU A 400 1.95 -18.65 -0.20
C GLU A 400 0.46 -18.27 -0.14
N GLY A 401 0.07 -17.38 -1.04
CA GLY A 401 -1.31 -16.97 -1.26
C GLY A 401 -2.06 -17.90 -2.22
N ILE A 402 -3.38 -17.78 -2.22
CA ILE A 402 -4.26 -18.51 -3.13
C ILE A 402 -4.34 -17.71 -4.45
N PRO A 403 -3.85 -18.24 -5.59
CA PRO A 403 -4.00 -17.57 -6.87
C PRO A 403 -5.47 -17.59 -7.32
N LEU A 404 -6.01 -16.43 -7.65
CA LEU A 404 -7.40 -16.25 -8.09
C LEU A 404 -7.50 -16.06 -9.60
N PHE A 405 -6.65 -15.21 -10.18
CA PHE A 405 -6.70 -14.87 -11.60
C PHE A 405 -5.32 -14.54 -12.13
N ILE A 406 -5.01 -14.96 -13.37
CA ILE A 406 -3.74 -14.69 -14.05
C ILE A 406 -4.02 -13.84 -15.29
N ASP A 407 -3.32 -12.71 -15.42
CA ASP A 407 -3.28 -11.90 -16.63
C ASP A 407 -1.92 -12.02 -17.30
N LYS A 408 -1.88 -12.58 -18.51
CA LYS A 408 -0.64 -12.77 -19.28
C LYS A 408 -0.35 -11.62 -20.25
N ASP A 409 -1.33 -10.77 -20.54
CA ASP A 409 -1.28 -9.87 -21.70
C ASP A 409 -1.13 -8.38 -21.35
N ASP A 410 -1.97 -7.90 -20.43
CA ASP A 410 -2.08 -6.46 -20.12
C ASP A 410 -1.27 -6.11 -18.87
N GLY A 411 -1.34 -7.00 -17.88
CA GLY A 411 -0.64 -6.88 -16.60
C GLY A 411 -1.44 -6.03 -15.63
N MET A 412 -1.82 -6.65 -14.51
CA MET A 412 -2.54 -5.98 -13.44
C MET A 412 -1.60 -5.06 -12.66
N THR A 413 -2.06 -3.85 -12.38
CA THR A 413 -1.29 -2.81 -11.69
C THR A 413 -1.87 -2.45 -10.34
N SER A 414 -3.14 -2.75 -10.10
CA SER A 414 -3.88 -2.26 -8.96
C SER A 414 -5.04 -3.16 -8.57
N VAL A 415 -5.48 -3.12 -7.31
CA VAL A 415 -6.59 -3.95 -6.82
C VAL A 415 -7.47 -3.23 -5.79
N ALA A 416 -8.77 -3.49 -5.84
CA ALA A 416 -9.72 -3.12 -4.80
C ALA A 416 -10.79 -4.20 -4.65
N ALA A 417 -11.33 -4.39 -3.44
CA ALA A 417 -12.36 -5.39 -3.19
C ALA A 417 -13.41 -4.91 -2.19
N TYR A 418 -14.66 -5.33 -2.38
CA TYR A 418 -15.73 -5.02 -1.45
C TYR A 418 -16.80 -6.12 -1.40
N ASP A 419 -17.52 -6.18 -0.29
CA ASP A 419 -18.71 -7.03 -0.14
C ASP A 419 -19.94 -6.33 -0.74
N TYR A 420 -20.59 -7.02 -1.68
CA TYR A 420 -21.88 -6.65 -2.25
C TYR A 420 -22.88 -7.78 -2.14
N ARG A 421 -23.94 -7.55 -1.34
CA ARG A 421 -25.03 -8.52 -1.13
C ARG A 421 -24.49 -9.91 -0.78
N SER A 422 -23.54 -9.99 0.15
CA SER A 422 -22.91 -11.23 0.61
C SER A 422 -21.95 -11.91 -0.40
N ASN A 423 -21.56 -11.19 -1.46
CA ASN A 423 -20.58 -11.66 -2.43
C ASN A 423 -19.36 -10.73 -2.43
N THR A 424 -18.17 -11.29 -2.55
CA THR A 424 -16.95 -10.51 -2.74
C THR A 424 -16.78 -10.17 -4.21
N VAL A 425 -16.66 -8.89 -4.50
CA VAL A 425 -16.33 -8.40 -5.85
C VAL A 425 -14.95 -7.77 -5.80
N VAL A 426 -14.08 -8.19 -6.70
CA VAL A 426 -12.72 -7.70 -6.84
C VAL A 426 -12.58 -6.97 -8.17
N PHE A 427 -11.90 -5.84 -8.14
CA PHE A 427 -11.52 -5.06 -9.30
C PHE A 427 -10.01 -5.06 -9.43
N ALA A 428 -9.50 -5.29 -10.63
CA ALA A 428 -8.09 -5.16 -10.95
C ALA A 428 -7.90 -4.17 -12.10
N GLY A 429 -7.12 -3.10 -11.88
CA GLY A 429 -6.69 -2.21 -12.95
C GLY A 429 -5.54 -2.82 -13.74
N THR A 430 -5.44 -2.53 -15.04
CA THR A 430 -4.38 -3.04 -15.92
C THR A 430 -3.44 -1.93 -16.39
N ARG A 431 -2.40 -2.22 -17.18
CA ARG A 431 -1.48 -1.19 -17.72
C ARG A 431 -2.10 -0.36 -18.84
N ASN A 432 -3.02 -0.93 -19.63
CA ASN A 432 -3.59 -0.28 -20.82
C ASN A 432 -4.86 0.54 -20.58
N GLY A 433 -5.17 0.95 -19.35
CA GLY A 433 -6.38 1.75 -19.14
C GLY A 433 -7.59 0.98 -18.62
N ARG A 434 -7.51 -0.36 -18.53
CA ARG A 434 -8.70 -1.22 -18.38
C ARG A 434 -8.92 -1.67 -16.95
N MET A 435 -10.15 -2.10 -16.70
CA MET A 435 -10.57 -2.63 -15.41
C MET A 435 -11.16 -4.03 -15.62
N LYS A 436 -10.63 -5.01 -14.90
CA LYS A 436 -11.21 -6.35 -14.78
C LYS A 436 -12.08 -6.38 -13.54
N LYS A 437 -13.29 -6.94 -13.67
CA LYS A 437 -14.25 -7.12 -12.58
C LYS A 437 -14.48 -8.61 -12.43
N SER A 438 -14.21 -9.14 -11.24
CA SER A 438 -14.33 -10.57 -10.97
C SER A 438 -15.13 -10.76 -9.69
N LYS A 439 -16.16 -11.60 -9.76
CA LYS A 439 -16.84 -12.10 -8.57
C LYS A 439 -16.07 -13.30 -8.05
N VAL A 440 -15.65 -13.25 -6.80
CA VAL A 440 -14.87 -14.34 -6.23
C VAL A 440 -15.84 -15.37 -5.67
N PHE A 441 -15.90 -16.52 -6.34
CA PHE A 441 -16.49 -17.73 -5.81
C PHE A 441 -15.37 -18.75 -5.61
N CYS A 442 -15.25 -19.30 -4.42
CA CYS A 442 -14.42 -20.47 -4.17
C CYS A 442 -15.34 -21.68 -4.10
N PHE A 443 -15.33 -22.54 -5.12
CA PHE A 443 -15.86 -23.89 -4.95
C PHE A 443 -14.74 -24.78 -4.41
N LEU A 444 -14.88 -25.27 -3.19
CA LEU A 444 -14.05 -26.38 -2.71
C LEU A 444 -14.64 -27.68 -3.26
N THR A 445 -14.20 -28.11 -4.44
CA THR A 445 -14.27 -29.52 -4.81
C THR A 445 -13.04 -30.21 -4.23
N THR A 446 -13.25 -31.28 -3.48
CA THR A 446 -12.19 -32.08 -2.84
C THR A 446 -11.07 -32.39 -3.84
N GLY A 447 -9.92 -31.71 -3.73
CA GLY A 447 -8.68 -32.03 -4.45
C GLY A 447 -8.16 -31.01 -5.46
N GLU A 448 -8.86 -29.91 -5.79
CA GLU A 448 -8.35 -28.91 -6.76
C GLU A 448 -8.39 -27.47 -6.23
N SER A 449 -7.46 -26.63 -6.73
CA SER A 449 -7.38 -25.21 -6.40
C SER A 449 -8.71 -24.49 -6.67
N PRO A 450 -9.10 -23.47 -5.88
CA PRO A 450 -10.34 -22.74 -6.12
C PRO A 450 -10.37 -22.18 -7.55
N VAL A 451 -11.42 -22.55 -8.29
CA VAL A 451 -11.63 -22.10 -9.66
C VAL A 451 -12.47 -20.83 -9.63
N VAL A 452 -11.85 -19.69 -9.98
CA VAL A 452 -12.59 -18.50 -10.39
C VAL A 452 -13.15 -18.79 -11.77
N THR A 453 -14.48 -18.81 -11.89
CA THR A 453 -15.15 -18.94 -13.19
C THR A 453 -15.26 -17.55 -13.85
N ASP A 454 -14.90 -17.46 -15.12
CA ASP A 454 -14.78 -16.21 -15.90
C ASP A 454 -16.12 -15.51 -16.24
N ASP A 455 -17.27 -15.99 -15.74
CA ASP A 455 -18.56 -15.42 -16.08
C ASP A 455 -19.19 -14.68 -14.90
N CYS A 456 -19.05 -13.34 -14.87
CA CYS A 456 -19.84 -12.50 -13.95
C CYS A 456 -20.08 -11.07 -14.49
N HIS A 457 -21.20 -10.87 -15.18
CA HIS A 457 -21.86 -9.57 -15.27
C HIS A 457 -22.48 -9.21 -13.90
N LEU A 458 -22.33 -7.95 -13.48
CA LEU A 458 -22.97 -7.43 -12.27
C LEU A 458 -23.52 -6.04 -12.59
N ASP A 459 -24.85 -5.95 -12.60
CA ASP A 459 -25.64 -4.74 -12.74
C ASP A 459 -25.44 -3.83 -11.51
N LEU A 460 -25.17 -2.56 -11.76
CA LEU A 460 -24.82 -1.55 -10.75
C LEU A 460 -25.97 -0.54 -10.55
N SER A 461 -27.22 -1.02 -10.56
CA SER A 461 -28.38 -0.21 -10.16
C SER A 461 -28.39 0.06 -8.65
N GLY A 462 -27.54 0.98 -8.19
CA GLY A 462 -27.40 1.38 -6.78
C GLY A 462 -26.52 2.63 -6.62
N LEU A 463 -27.13 3.80 -6.81
CA LEU A 463 -26.48 5.11 -7.04
C LEU A 463 -25.52 5.63 -5.94
N GLN A 464 -25.42 5.01 -4.77
CA GLN A 464 -24.55 5.50 -3.68
C GLN A 464 -23.25 4.69 -3.49
N SER A 465 -23.19 3.48 -4.05
CA SER A 465 -22.04 2.56 -3.91
C SER A 465 -21.02 2.68 -5.05
N ALA A 466 -21.46 3.15 -6.22
CA ALA A 466 -20.65 3.20 -7.44
C ALA A 466 -19.55 4.28 -7.40
N ILE A 467 -19.81 5.43 -6.78
CA ILE A 467 -18.81 6.52 -6.67
C ILE A 467 -17.63 6.12 -5.79
N LYS A 468 -17.93 5.56 -4.60
CA LYS A 468 -16.90 5.09 -3.66
C LYS A 468 -16.04 4.01 -4.32
N MET A 469 -16.66 3.15 -5.12
CA MET A 469 -16.05 2.08 -5.90
C MET A 469 -15.14 2.60 -7.02
N ILE A 470 -15.60 3.57 -7.81
CA ILE A 470 -14.84 4.23 -8.87
C ILE A 470 -13.60 4.95 -8.31
N SER A 471 -13.76 5.69 -7.21
CA SER A 471 -12.67 6.43 -6.61
C SER A 471 -11.64 5.50 -5.94
N LEU A 472 -12.06 4.34 -5.43
CA LEU A 472 -11.15 3.31 -4.90
C LEU A 472 -10.26 2.73 -6.01
N ILE A 473 -10.81 2.60 -7.21
CA ILE A 473 -10.11 2.03 -8.37
C ILE A 473 -9.19 3.06 -9.04
N ILE A 474 -9.62 4.32 -9.12
CA ILE A 474 -8.76 5.44 -9.49
C ILE A 474 -7.61 5.56 -8.48
N SER A 475 -7.85 5.38 -7.17
CA SER A 475 -6.80 5.39 -6.14
C SER A 475 -5.73 4.33 -6.36
N ALA A 476 -6.14 3.15 -6.80
CA ALA A 476 -5.27 2.04 -7.04
C ALA A 476 -4.44 2.25 -8.34
N ALA A 477 -5.03 2.80 -9.40
CA ALA A 477 -4.34 3.08 -10.68
C ALA A 477 -3.42 4.33 -10.61
N VAL A 478 -3.83 5.36 -9.89
CA VAL A 478 -3.11 6.62 -9.71
C VAL A 478 -1.82 6.44 -8.90
N ARG A 479 -1.79 5.49 -7.93
CA ARG A 479 -0.61 5.12 -7.13
C ARG A 479 0.64 4.72 -7.92
N LYS A 480 0.48 4.31 -9.18
CA LYS A 480 1.58 3.85 -10.04
C LYS A 480 2.00 4.85 -11.12
N GLY A 481 1.54 6.10 -11.06
CA GLY A 481 2.00 7.17 -11.97
C GLY A 481 1.62 6.99 -13.43
N TYR A 482 0.73 6.04 -13.74
CA TYR A 482 0.16 5.92 -15.07
C TYR A 482 -0.79 7.10 -15.31
N LYS A 483 -0.75 7.69 -16.52
CA LYS A 483 -1.65 8.76 -16.96
C LYS A 483 -3.08 8.24 -17.10
N TYR A 484 -3.77 8.09 -15.98
CA TYR A 484 -5.20 7.81 -15.94
C TYR A 484 -5.94 9.12 -15.75
N ALA A 485 -6.81 9.48 -16.70
CA ALA A 485 -7.92 10.36 -16.38
C ALA A 485 -8.71 9.68 -15.25
N ALA A 486 -8.97 10.37 -14.14
CA ALA A 486 -9.80 9.86 -13.06
C ALA A 486 -11.19 9.64 -13.65
N THR A 487 -11.49 8.44 -14.12
CA THR A 487 -12.68 8.10 -14.92
C THR A 487 -13.60 7.21 -14.11
N SER A 488 -14.85 7.64 -14.00
CA SER A 488 -15.95 6.91 -13.38
C SER A 488 -16.52 5.88 -14.33
N SER A 489 -15.92 4.69 -14.41
CA SER A 489 -16.44 3.52 -15.15
C SER A 489 -16.81 2.42 -14.12
N ILE A 490 -17.84 1.59 -14.23
CA ILE A 490 -18.64 1.05 -15.34
C ILE A 490 -20.03 0.67 -14.80
N LEU A 491 -21.11 0.98 -15.54
CA LEU A 491 -22.46 0.42 -15.39
C LEU A 491 -22.82 -0.21 -16.75
N THR A 492 -22.41 -1.48 -16.95
CA THR A 492 -22.94 -2.46 -17.92
C THR A 492 -22.58 -3.85 -17.45
#